data_AF-A0A552RK38-F1
#
_entry.id   AF-A0A552RK38-F1
#
_cell.length_a   1.000
_cell.length_b   1.000
_cell.length_c   1.000
_cell.angle_alpha   90.00
_cell.angle_beta   90.00
_cell.angle_gamma   90.00
#
_symmetry.space_group_name_H-M   'P 1'
#
loop_
_entity.id
_entity.type
_entity.pdbx_description
1 polymer ?
#
loop_
_entity_poly.entity_id
_entity_poly.type
_entity_poly.pdbx_seq_one_letter_code
_entity_poly.pdbx_strand_id
1 'polypeptide(L)'
;MPKTKKAKPGKATKKRDTGAAAPQDIKHVEKVEMRTPATAEPDPSDETELDFARAWVEFPDPADDEQVFRCDLTWLTSRWTCIFGSGCQGIQAGRADDGCCTLGAHFSDEDDEKRVAGHVARLTPELWQFHDVGTETGWTQTDEDGERQTRRWQGSCIFQNRPGFPAGAGCSLHILALREGREPLETKPDVCWQLPVRRTYEWIDRPDDTRVLQVSIGEYDRRGWGPGGHDLHWWCTSATSAHGGGEPVYVSYRPELIELMGKEAYDTLTGLCEQRLASLLPMAPHPADPA
;
A
#
# COMPACT_ATOMS: atom_id res chain seq x y z
N MET A 1 -13.80 -28.28 -56.38
CA MET A 1 -13.17 -29.64 -56.41
C MET A 1 -12.65 -29.93 -55.01
N PRO A 2 -12.69 -31.14 -54.43
CA PRO A 2 -13.34 -32.41 -54.80
C PRO A 2 -14.37 -32.90 -53.74
N LYS A 3 -14.94 -34.07 -54.01
CA LYS A 3 -16.10 -34.75 -53.42
C LYS A 3 -15.71 -35.68 -52.26
N THR A 4 -16.66 -36.00 -51.37
CA THR A 4 -17.06 -37.39 -50.98
C THR A 4 -18.25 -37.35 -50.00
N LYS A 5 -19.46 -37.78 -50.40
CA LYS A 5 -20.09 -39.12 -50.36
C LYS A 5 -20.90 -39.38 -49.07
N LYS A 6 -22.22 -39.53 -49.27
CA LYS A 6 -23.27 -39.90 -48.30
C LYS A 6 -23.20 -41.39 -47.92
N ALA A 7 -23.67 -41.72 -46.71
CA ALA A 7 -24.52 -42.89 -46.45
C ALA A 7 -25.32 -42.74 -45.14
N LYS A 8 -26.65 -42.90 -45.25
CA LYS A 8 -27.62 -43.36 -44.22
C LYS A 8 -27.98 -44.83 -44.60
N PRO A 9 -28.81 -45.64 -43.88
CA PRO A 9 -29.79 -45.34 -42.82
C PRO A 9 -29.90 -46.39 -41.68
N GLY A 10 -30.82 -46.21 -40.73
CA GLY A 10 -31.35 -47.32 -39.93
C GLY A 10 -32.04 -46.91 -38.62
N LYS A 11 -33.35 -46.69 -38.65
CA LYS A 11 -34.22 -46.49 -37.48
C LYS A 11 -34.65 -47.85 -36.92
N ALA A 12 -34.69 -48.01 -35.59
CA ALA A 12 -35.68 -48.85 -34.93
C ALA A 12 -36.00 -48.31 -33.53
N THR A 13 -37.29 -48.11 -33.28
CA THR A 13 -37.94 -47.50 -32.11
C THR A 13 -38.55 -48.59 -31.22
N LYS A 14 -38.54 -48.42 -29.89
CA LYS A 14 -39.54 -48.98 -28.94
C LYS A 14 -39.54 -48.12 -27.66
N LYS A 15 -40.60 -47.29 -27.49
CA LYS A 15 -41.69 -47.37 -26.46
C LYS A 15 -41.18 -47.32 -25.00
N ARG A 16 -41.43 -46.19 -24.30
CA ARG A 16 -42.55 -45.92 -23.32
C ARG A 16 -42.37 -46.74 -22.03
N ASP A 17 -42.55 -46.24 -20.81
CA ASP A 17 -43.35 -45.14 -20.29
C ASP A 17 -42.85 -44.74 -18.87
N THR A 18 -43.43 -43.67 -18.39
CA THR A 18 -43.32 -42.92 -17.12
C THR A 18 -43.33 -43.72 -15.79
N GLY A 19 -42.69 -43.15 -14.76
CA GLY A 19 -42.81 -43.59 -13.37
C GLY A 19 -41.94 -42.77 -12.41
N ALA A 20 -42.54 -41.80 -11.73
CA ALA A 20 -41.91 -41.05 -10.63
C ALA A 20 -41.67 -41.94 -9.40
N ALA A 21 -40.54 -41.76 -8.73
CA ALA A 21 -40.31 -42.22 -7.35
C ALA A 21 -39.35 -41.28 -6.61
N ALA A 22 -39.67 -41.05 -5.34
CA ALA A 22 -39.15 -40.05 -4.41
C ALA A 22 -37.72 -40.38 -3.89
N PRO A 23 -37.07 -39.46 -3.14
CA PRO A 23 -35.63 -39.44 -2.94
C PRO A 23 -35.19 -40.46 -1.87
N GLN A 24 -34.05 -41.10 -2.08
CA GLN A 24 -33.40 -41.92 -1.07
C GLN A 24 -32.30 -41.13 -0.36
N ASP A 25 -32.36 -41.23 0.97
CA ASP A 25 -31.44 -40.70 1.97
C ASP A 25 -29.96 -40.91 1.62
N ILE A 26 -29.22 -39.81 1.46
CA ILE A 26 -27.77 -39.79 1.67
C ILE A 26 -27.53 -39.05 2.99
N LYS A 27 -27.46 -39.82 4.07
CA LYS A 27 -26.94 -39.37 5.37
C LYS A 27 -25.43 -39.63 5.38
N HIS A 28 -24.68 -38.68 5.92
CA HIS A 28 -23.22 -38.57 6.02
C HIS A 28 -22.50 -38.02 4.78
N VAL A 29 -22.48 -36.68 4.71
CA VAL A 29 -21.33 -35.94 4.19
C VAL A 29 -20.55 -35.50 5.43
N GLU A 30 -19.37 -36.07 5.65
CA GLU A 30 -18.44 -35.54 6.66
C GLU A 30 -18.20 -34.07 6.34
N LYS A 31 -18.42 -33.21 7.35
CA LYS A 31 -17.95 -31.83 7.32
C LYS A 31 -16.44 -31.87 7.14
N VAL A 32 -15.97 -31.60 5.94
CA VAL A 32 -14.62 -31.06 5.77
C VAL A 32 -14.69 -29.66 6.38
N GLU A 33 -14.31 -29.57 7.65
CA GLU A 33 -14.03 -28.29 8.28
C GLU A 33 -12.90 -27.66 7.47
N MET A 34 -13.24 -26.65 6.64
CA MET A 34 -12.27 -25.68 6.18
C MET A 34 -11.69 -25.07 7.45
N ARG A 35 -10.50 -25.53 7.80
CA ARG A 35 -9.70 -24.96 8.87
C ARG A 35 -9.30 -23.57 8.40
N THR A 36 -10.04 -22.56 8.85
CA THR A 36 -9.58 -21.17 8.82
C THR A 36 -8.16 -21.18 9.39
N PRO A 37 -7.15 -20.62 8.71
CA PRO A 37 -5.83 -20.52 9.32
C PRO A 37 -6.03 -19.78 10.63
N ALA A 38 -5.57 -20.39 11.72
CA ALA A 38 -5.41 -19.65 12.96
C ALA A 38 -4.60 -18.39 12.62
N THR A 39 -5.11 -17.24 12.99
CA THR A 39 -4.43 -15.94 12.90
C THR A 39 -3.05 -16.11 13.54
N ALA A 40 -2.03 -16.29 12.71
CA ALA A 40 -0.67 -16.35 13.21
C ALA A 40 -0.34 -14.96 13.73
N GLU A 41 -0.05 -14.86 15.02
CA GLU A 41 0.62 -13.68 15.57
C GLU A 41 1.93 -13.46 14.79
N PRO A 42 2.31 -12.22 14.46
CA PRO A 42 3.55 -11.90 13.81
C PRO A 42 4.69 -12.45 14.65
N ASP A 43 5.68 -13.02 13.99
CA ASP A 43 6.91 -13.38 14.66
C ASP A 43 7.51 -12.08 15.22
N PRO A 44 7.63 -11.93 16.55
CA PRO A 44 8.17 -10.71 17.14
C PRO A 44 9.64 -10.48 16.74
N SER A 45 10.32 -11.48 16.18
CA SER A 45 11.66 -11.33 15.60
C SER A 45 11.68 -10.76 14.18
N ASP A 46 10.53 -10.67 13.52
CA ASP A 46 10.45 -10.08 12.18
C ASP A 46 10.68 -8.56 12.22
N GLU A 47 10.30 -7.87 13.30
CA GLU A 47 10.53 -6.43 13.43
C GLU A 47 11.79 -6.10 14.22
N THR A 48 12.49 -5.06 13.77
CA THR A 48 13.67 -4.52 14.45
C THR A 48 13.29 -3.40 15.43
N GLU A 49 14.13 -3.23 16.45
CA GLU A 49 14.04 -2.10 17.39
C GLU A 49 14.09 -0.75 16.67
N LEU A 50 13.40 0.25 17.24
CA LEU A 50 13.28 1.58 16.64
C LEU A 50 14.50 2.49 16.93
N ASP A 51 15.28 2.17 17.96
CA ASP A 51 16.42 2.95 18.43
C ASP A 51 17.74 2.35 17.92
N PHE A 52 18.15 2.78 16.73
CA PHE A 52 19.43 2.45 16.11
C PHE A 52 20.10 3.69 15.54
N ALA A 53 21.40 3.60 15.28
CA ALA A 53 22.14 4.69 14.66
C ALA A 53 21.58 4.98 13.26
N ARG A 54 21.34 6.26 12.95
CA ARG A 54 20.90 6.71 11.63
C ARG A 54 21.92 7.65 11.02
N ALA A 55 22.13 7.53 9.72
CA ALA A 55 22.91 8.49 8.93
C ALA A 55 21.95 9.49 8.28
N TRP A 56 22.12 10.77 8.62
CA TRP A 56 21.36 11.86 8.03
C TRP A 56 22.28 12.71 7.15
N VAL A 57 21.74 13.23 6.05
CA VAL A 57 22.38 14.26 5.26
C VAL A 57 21.53 15.52 5.27
N GLU A 58 22.19 16.67 5.35
CA GLU A 58 21.57 17.98 5.20
C GLU A 58 22.15 18.69 3.98
N PHE A 59 21.29 19.28 3.15
CA PHE A 59 21.70 20.09 2.01
C PHE A 59 20.65 21.18 1.69
N PRO A 60 21.06 22.33 1.12
CA PRO A 60 20.13 23.37 0.70
C PRO A 60 19.18 22.86 -0.39
N ASP A 61 17.93 23.33 -0.39
CA ASP A 61 17.04 23.10 -1.53
C ASP A 61 17.56 23.91 -2.74
N PRO A 62 17.87 23.26 -3.89
CA PRO A 62 18.29 23.99 -5.08
C PRO A 62 17.24 24.97 -5.63
N ALA A 63 15.97 24.76 -5.31
CA ALA A 63 14.85 25.58 -5.80
C ALA A 63 14.37 26.66 -4.82
N ASP A 64 14.84 26.65 -3.56
CA ASP A 64 14.38 27.53 -2.48
C ASP A 64 15.50 27.81 -1.47
N ASP A 65 16.00 29.05 -1.43
CA ASP A 65 17.12 29.44 -0.57
C ASP A 65 16.73 29.64 0.91
N GLU A 66 15.44 29.63 1.23
CA GLU A 66 14.92 29.65 2.61
C GLU A 66 14.70 28.23 3.16
N GLN A 67 15.01 27.20 2.38
CA GLN A 67 14.74 25.79 2.69
C GLN A 67 16.01 24.93 2.73
N VAL A 68 16.03 23.97 3.66
CA VAL A 68 17.03 22.89 3.70
C VAL A 68 16.35 21.55 3.81
N PHE A 69 16.90 20.55 3.12
CA PHE A 69 16.49 19.16 3.26
C PHE A 69 17.34 18.46 4.31
N ARG A 70 16.69 17.69 5.19
CA ARG A 70 17.33 16.73 6.09
C ARG A 70 16.83 15.32 5.78
N CYS A 71 17.64 14.51 5.10
CA CYS A 71 17.22 13.21 4.56
C CYS A 71 17.86 12.03 5.31
N ASP A 72 17.05 11.03 5.66
CA ASP A 72 17.49 9.80 6.33
C ASP A 72 18.13 8.85 5.32
N LEU A 73 19.45 8.86 5.22
CA LEU A 73 20.17 7.99 4.32
C LEU A 73 20.12 6.52 4.76
N THR A 74 19.94 6.22 6.05
CA THR A 74 19.76 4.83 6.51
C THR A 74 18.49 4.24 5.92
N TRP A 75 17.39 4.98 5.95
CA TRP A 75 16.12 4.59 5.34
C TRP A 75 16.17 4.58 3.80
N LEU A 76 16.62 5.68 3.19
CA LEU A 76 16.54 5.88 1.74
C LEU A 76 17.46 4.93 0.96
N THR A 77 18.52 4.43 1.58
CA THR A 77 19.39 3.41 0.99
C THR A 77 19.05 1.97 1.42
N SER A 78 18.00 1.80 2.22
CA SER A 78 17.53 0.47 2.62
C SER A 78 16.93 -0.32 1.47
N ARG A 79 16.79 -1.63 1.65
CA ARG A 79 16.17 -2.56 0.69
C ARG A 79 14.70 -2.84 1.01
N TRP A 80 14.02 -1.90 1.66
CA TRP A 80 12.59 -2.01 1.90
C TRP A 80 11.79 -2.06 0.57
N THR A 81 10.75 -2.89 0.53
CA THR A 81 9.74 -2.87 -0.52
C THR A 81 8.37 -3.23 0.04
N CYS A 82 7.30 -2.68 -0.54
CA CYS A 82 5.95 -3.05 -0.14
C CYS A 82 5.64 -4.50 -0.53
N ILE A 83 5.37 -5.36 0.45
CA ILE A 83 5.04 -6.78 0.27
C ILE A 83 3.53 -7.07 0.37
N PHE A 84 2.67 -6.09 0.11
CA PHE A 84 1.22 -6.29 0.08
C PHE A 84 0.85 -7.41 -0.91
N GLY A 85 0.02 -8.36 -0.47
CA GLY A 85 -0.33 -9.56 -1.24
C GLY A 85 0.79 -10.60 -1.38
N SER A 86 1.99 -10.34 -0.82
CA SER A 86 3.18 -11.20 -0.92
C SER A 86 3.86 -11.41 0.43
N GLY A 87 3.09 -11.47 1.52
CA GLY A 87 3.61 -11.69 2.89
C GLY A 87 3.32 -10.57 3.88
N CYS A 88 2.69 -9.46 3.45
CA CYS A 88 2.21 -8.43 4.37
C CYS A 88 1.29 -9.03 5.45
N GLN A 89 1.58 -8.71 6.72
CA GLN A 89 0.84 -9.25 7.87
C GLN A 89 -0.30 -8.34 8.33
N GLY A 90 -0.37 -7.12 7.77
CA GLY A 90 -1.39 -6.11 8.09
C GLY A 90 -1.20 -5.46 9.46
N ILE A 91 -1.76 -4.26 9.62
CA ILE A 91 -1.64 -3.51 10.88
C ILE A 91 -2.63 -3.95 11.96
N GLN A 92 -3.61 -4.78 11.60
CA GLN A 92 -4.60 -5.34 12.52
C GLN A 92 -4.58 -6.87 12.47
N ALA A 93 -4.57 -7.48 13.66
CA ALA A 93 -4.56 -8.94 13.81
C ALA A 93 -5.68 -9.61 13.02
N GLY A 94 -5.31 -10.63 12.24
CA GLY A 94 -6.24 -11.38 11.39
C GLY A 94 -6.77 -10.63 10.17
N ARG A 95 -6.20 -9.47 9.83
CA ARG A 95 -6.58 -8.66 8.66
C ARG A 95 -5.40 -8.38 7.73
N ALA A 96 -4.54 -9.38 7.53
CA ALA A 96 -3.37 -9.29 6.65
C ALA A 96 -3.71 -8.80 5.24
N ASP A 97 -4.85 -9.23 4.69
CA ASP A 97 -5.35 -8.84 3.36
C ASP A 97 -5.70 -7.34 3.24
N ASP A 98 -5.82 -6.62 4.37
CA ASP A 98 -6.12 -5.19 4.40
C ASP A 98 -4.86 -4.32 4.43
N GLY A 99 -3.70 -4.88 4.81
CA GLY A 99 -2.46 -4.13 4.91
C GLY A 99 -2.60 -2.88 5.80
N CYS A 100 -2.05 -1.76 5.32
CA CYS A 100 -2.18 -0.45 5.97
C CYS A 100 -3.53 0.24 5.73
N CYS A 101 -4.42 -0.30 4.87
CA CYS A 101 -5.70 0.34 4.54
C CYS A 101 -6.76 0.25 5.65
N THR A 102 -6.50 -0.54 6.70
CA THR A 102 -7.44 -0.83 7.80
C THR A 102 -8.08 0.42 8.43
N LEU A 103 -7.29 1.48 8.56
CA LEU A 103 -7.69 2.72 9.25
C LEU A 103 -8.38 3.73 8.32
N GLY A 104 -8.43 3.50 7.01
CA GLY A 104 -8.73 4.57 6.06
C GLY A 104 -7.51 5.48 5.84
N ALA A 105 -7.72 6.64 5.24
CA ALA A 105 -6.70 7.65 5.02
C ALA A 105 -7.29 9.03 5.24
N HIS A 106 -6.71 9.78 6.17
CA HIS A 106 -6.99 11.21 6.34
C HIS A 106 -6.55 11.98 5.10
N PHE A 107 -7.33 13.00 4.76
CA PHE A 107 -6.92 13.98 3.76
C PHE A 107 -6.00 14.99 4.43
N SER A 108 -4.97 15.44 3.71
CA SER A 108 -4.07 16.49 4.19
C SER A 108 -4.79 17.84 4.30
N ASP A 109 -5.70 18.12 3.35
CA ASP A 109 -6.56 19.29 3.31
C ASP A 109 -7.79 19.07 2.39
N GLU A 110 -8.59 20.12 2.17
CA GLU A 110 -9.75 20.10 1.27
C GLU A 110 -9.37 19.88 -0.20
N ASP A 111 -8.18 20.29 -0.62
CA ASP A 111 -7.71 20.14 -2.00
C ASP A 111 -7.30 18.68 -2.28
N ASP A 112 -6.73 17.97 -1.30
CA ASP A 112 -6.50 16.52 -1.37
C ASP A 112 -7.82 15.76 -1.51
N GLU A 113 -8.83 16.05 -0.67
CA GLU A 113 -10.15 15.41 -0.78
C GLU A 113 -10.77 15.68 -2.17
N LYS A 114 -10.69 16.91 -2.67
CA LYS A 114 -11.22 17.30 -3.97
C LYS A 114 -10.48 16.63 -5.13
N ARG A 115 -9.16 16.52 -5.07
CA ARG A 115 -8.34 15.81 -6.07
C ARG A 115 -8.74 14.35 -6.10
N VAL A 116 -8.77 13.68 -4.95
CA VAL A 116 -9.20 12.28 -4.82
C VAL A 116 -10.62 12.08 -5.35
N ALA A 117 -11.56 12.98 -5.04
CA ALA A 117 -12.93 12.92 -5.55
C ALA A 117 -12.99 12.87 -7.09
N GLY A 118 -12.13 13.64 -7.77
CA GLY A 118 -12.00 13.61 -9.22
C GLY A 118 -11.57 12.24 -9.77
N HIS A 119 -10.72 11.52 -9.06
CA HIS A 119 -10.33 10.15 -9.41
C HIS A 119 -11.40 9.12 -9.04
N VAL A 120 -12.06 9.28 -7.89
CA VAL A 120 -13.18 8.42 -7.45
C VAL A 120 -14.32 8.44 -8.45
N ALA A 121 -14.64 9.60 -9.04
CA ALA A 121 -15.69 9.74 -10.06
C ALA A 121 -15.44 8.91 -11.33
N ARG A 122 -14.22 8.38 -11.53
CA ARG A 122 -13.85 7.53 -12.66
C ARG A 122 -13.77 6.05 -12.30
N LEU A 123 -13.92 5.70 -11.03
CA LEU A 123 -14.04 4.30 -10.61
C LEU A 123 -15.36 3.72 -11.12
N THR A 124 -15.32 2.45 -11.50
CA THR A 124 -16.50 1.72 -11.99
C THR A 124 -16.71 0.47 -11.13
N PRO A 125 -17.88 -0.21 -11.22
CA PRO A 125 -18.09 -1.49 -10.55
C PRO A 125 -17.08 -2.58 -10.94
N GLU A 126 -16.42 -2.47 -12.10
CA GLU A 126 -15.35 -3.38 -12.52
C GLU A 126 -13.99 -3.07 -11.91
N LEU A 127 -13.85 -1.92 -11.24
CA LEU A 127 -12.60 -1.45 -10.62
C LEU A 127 -12.69 -1.39 -9.09
N TRP A 128 -13.89 -1.17 -8.57
CA TRP A 128 -14.11 -0.92 -7.16
C TRP A 128 -15.25 -1.80 -6.64
N GLN A 129 -14.89 -2.76 -5.79
CA GLN A 129 -15.82 -3.76 -5.25
C GLN A 129 -17.04 -3.16 -4.53
N PHE A 130 -16.84 -2.04 -3.84
CA PHE A 130 -17.89 -1.37 -3.08
C PHE A 130 -18.38 -0.10 -3.77
N HIS A 131 -18.29 -0.06 -5.11
CA HIS A 131 -18.69 1.08 -5.92
C HIS A 131 -20.09 1.59 -5.55
N ASP A 132 -21.10 0.74 -5.63
CA ASP A 132 -22.50 1.14 -5.36
C ASP A 132 -22.65 1.73 -3.96
N VAL A 133 -22.07 1.06 -2.95
CA VAL A 133 -22.10 1.53 -1.56
C VAL A 133 -21.45 2.91 -1.43
N GLY A 134 -20.27 3.09 -2.00
CA GLY A 134 -19.52 4.35 -1.89
C GLY A 134 -20.13 5.49 -2.71
N THR A 135 -20.81 5.19 -3.82
CA THR A 135 -21.51 6.20 -4.63
C THR A 135 -22.88 6.58 -4.06
N GLU A 136 -23.60 5.63 -3.46
CA GLU A 136 -24.95 5.88 -2.92
C GLU A 136 -24.92 6.49 -1.51
N THR A 137 -23.97 6.05 -0.67
CA THR A 137 -23.93 6.43 0.75
C THR A 137 -22.68 7.24 1.14
N GLY A 138 -21.87 7.61 0.16
CA GLY A 138 -20.63 8.38 0.34
C GLY A 138 -19.40 7.50 0.57
N TRP A 139 -18.22 7.99 0.20
CA TRP A 139 -16.94 7.28 0.35
C TRP A 139 -15.99 7.95 1.35
N THR A 140 -16.42 9.04 1.99
CA THR A 140 -15.73 9.74 3.06
C THR A 140 -16.47 9.60 4.38
N GLN A 141 -15.77 9.86 5.48
CA GLN A 141 -16.34 10.01 6.82
C GLN A 141 -15.60 11.13 7.57
N THR A 142 -16.20 11.57 8.65
CA THR A 142 -15.57 12.43 9.64
C THR A 142 -15.30 11.59 10.89
N ASP A 143 -14.11 11.68 11.47
CA ASP A 143 -13.80 10.97 12.71
C ASP A 143 -14.22 11.73 13.96
N GLU A 144 -13.83 11.20 15.12
CA GLU A 144 -14.19 11.73 16.44
C GLU A 144 -13.59 13.11 16.71
N ASP A 145 -12.49 13.45 16.05
CA ASP A 145 -11.80 14.73 16.18
C ASP A 145 -12.31 15.77 15.16
N GLY A 146 -13.22 15.37 14.27
CA GLY A 146 -13.78 16.24 13.24
C GLY A 146 -13.01 16.24 11.92
N GLU A 147 -12.00 15.38 11.79
CA GLU A 147 -11.13 15.32 10.63
C GLU A 147 -11.73 14.47 9.50
N ARG A 148 -11.46 14.88 8.25
CA ARG A 148 -11.97 14.21 7.05
C ARG A 148 -11.05 13.07 6.63
N GLN A 149 -11.64 11.91 6.34
CA GLN A 149 -10.91 10.75 5.85
C GLN A 149 -11.75 9.87 4.92
N THR A 150 -11.09 8.98 4.17
CA THR A 150 -11.79 7.93 3.43
C THR A 150 -12.58 7.04 4.39
N ARG A 151 -13.80 6.66 4.02
CA ARG A 151 -14.69 5.88 4.88
C ARG A 151 -14.15 4.47 5.11
N ARG A 152 -14.24 3.99 6.35
CA ARG A 152 -14.04 2.58 6.69
C ARG A 152 -15.33 1.81 6.44
N TRP A 153 -15.24 0.75 5.64
CA TRP A 153 -16.34 -0.14 5.31
C TRP A 153 -15.93 -1.60 5.52
N GLN A 154 -16.70 -2.30 6.36
CA GLN A 154 -16.43 -3.70 6.73
C GLN A 154 -14.98 -3.91 7.24
N GLY A 155 -14.51 -2.97 8.07
CA GLY A 155 -13.25 -3.03 8.80
C GLY A 155 -12.00 -2.54 8.06
N SER A 156 -12.10 -2.03 6.83
CA SER A 156 -10.98 -1.43 6.08
C SER A 156 -11.45 -0.25 5.24
N CYS A 157 -10.55 0.53 4.66
CA CYS A 157 -10.88 1.57 3.68
C CYS A 157 -11.86 1.05 2.61
N ILE A 158 -12.88 1.83 2.28
CA ILE A 158 -13.89 1.47 1.29
C ILE A 158 -13.30 1.22 -0.11
N PHE A 159 -12.13 1.79 -0.41
CA PHE A 159 -11.45 1.59 -1.68
C PHE A 159 -10.62 0.30 -1.74
N GLN A 160 -10.45 -0.44 -0.64
CA GLN A 160 -9.70 -1.69 -0.67
C GLN A 160 -10.58 -2.82 -1.22
N ASN A 161 -10.29 -3.27 -2.44
CA ASN A 161 -10.85 -4.50 -2.99
C ASN A 161 -10.29 -5.70 -2.21
N ARG A 162 -11.17 -6.61 -1.80
CA ARG A 162 -10.82 -7.82 -1.05
C ARG A 162 -10.26 -8.91 -1.98
N PRO A 163 -9.53 -9.90 -1.44
CA PRO A 163 -9.09 -11.06 -2.20
C PRO A 163 -10.23 -11.72 -2.99
N GLY A 164 -9.94 -12.08 -4.25
CA GLY A 164 -10.91 -12.69 -5.15
C GLY A 164 -11.75 -11.71 -5.97
N PHE A 165 -11.65 -10.39 -5.74
CA PHE A 165 -12.31 -9.41 -6.62
C PHE A 165 -11.67 -9.40 -8.02
N PRO A 166 -12.44 -9.45 -9.13
CA PRO A 166 -11.88 -9.61 -10.49
C PRO A 166 -10.89 -8.53 -10.93
N ALA A 167 -10.96 -7.31 -10.38
CA ALA A 167 -10.01 -6.25 -10.69
C ALA A 167 -8.63 -6.41 -10.02
N GLY A 168 -8.53 -7.32 -9.05
CA GLY A 168 -7.38 -7.47 -8.14
C GLY A 168 -7.70 -6.99 -6.72
N ALA A 169 -7.00 -7.58 -5.76
CA ALA A 169 -7.03 -7.15 -4.36
C ALA A 169 -6.16 -5.88 -4.17
N GLY A 170 -6.53 -5.04 -3.21
CA GLY A 170 -5.82 -3.79 -2.91
C GLY A 170 -6.62 -2.54 -3.28
N CYS A 171 -5.98 -1.38 -3.26
CA CYS A 171 -6.64 -0.09 -3.43
C CYS A 171 -7.17 0.11 -4.87
N SER A 172 -8.47 0.38 -5.03
CA SER A 172 -9.09 0.64 -6.33
C SER A 172 -8.54 1.90 -7.01
N LEU A 173 -8.10 2.91 -6.25
CA LEU A 173 -7.42 4.10 -6.79
C LEU A 173 -6.04 3.75 -7.36
N HIS A 174 -5.29 2.88 -6.68
CA HIS A 174 -4.03 2.35 -7.21
C HIS A 174 -4.27 1.58 -8.52
N ILE A 175 -5.27 0.70 -8.55
CA ILE A 175 -5.63 -0.05 -9.77
C ILE A 175 -6.04 0.91 -10.91
N LEU A 176 -6.80 1.97 -10.59
CA LEU A 176 -7.17 3.01 -11.55
C LEU A 176 -5.93 3.67 -12.15
N ALA A 177 -4.98 4.11 -11.32
CA ALA A 177 -3.73 4.74 -11.78
C ALA A 177 -2.98 3.83 -12.76
N LEU A 178 -2.78 2.56 -12.39
CA LEU A 178 -2.08 1.60 -13.26
C LEU A 178 -2.82 1.37 -14.58
N ARG A 179 -4.15 1.29 -14.57
CA ARG A 179 -4.93 1.13 -15.82
C ARG A 179 -4.84 2.34 -16.74
N GLU A 180 -4.55 3.51 -16.18
CA GLU A 180 -4.41 4.76 -16.92
C GLU A 180 -2.94 5.08 -17.29
N GLY A 181 -2.00 4.23 -16.90
CA GLY A 181 -0.57 4.48 -17.10
C GLY A 181 -0.05 5.67 -16.29
N ARG A 182 -0.59 5.86 -15.09
CA ARG A 182 -0.25 6.93 -14.14
C ARG A 182 0.43 6.37 -12.90
N GLU A 183 1.10 7.25 -12.16
CA GLU A 183 1.66 6.90 -10.87
C GLU A 183 0.54 6.80 -9.82
N PRO A 184 0.56 5.78 -8.94
CA PRO A 184 -0.45 5.64 -7.89
C PRO A 184 -0.61 6.87 -7.00
N LEU A 185 0.49 7.60 -6.73
CA LEU A 185 0.48 8.82 -5.93
C LEU A 185 -0.50 9.88 -6.47
N GLU A 186 -0.69 9.94 -7.79
CA GLU A 186 -1.52 10.95 -8.42
C GLU A 186 -3.01 10.78 -8.05
N THR A 187 -3.42 9.54 -7.80
CA THR A 187 -4.84 9.18 -7.59
C THR A 187 -5.22 8.95 -6.13
N LYS A 188 -4.23 8.71 -5.26
CA LYS A 188 -4.43 8.33 -3.86
C LYS A 188 -4.47 9.58 -2.96
N PRO A 189 -5.09 9.48 -1.77
CA PRO A 189 -4.95 10.51 -0.74
C PRO A 189 -3.50 10.68 -0.30
N ASP A 190 -3.14 11.88 0.15
CA ASP A 190 -1.75 12.25 0.44
C ASP A 190 -1.07 11.33 1.43
N VAL A 191 -1.69 11.14 2.60
CA VAL A 191 -1.17 10.25 3.66
C VAL A 191 -0.98 8.82 3.14
N CYS A 192 -1.79 8.39 2.19
CA CYS A 192 -1.87 7.01 1.73
C CYS A 192 -0.79 6.65 0.71
N TRP A 193 -0.34 7.60 -0.12
CA TRP A 193 0.76 7.38 -1.06
C TRP A 193 2.11 7.74 -0.47
N GLN A 194 2.16 8.68 0.48
CA GLN A 194 3.41 9.05 1.14
C GLN A 194 3.99 7.88 1.92
N LEU A 195 3.15 7.04 2.55
CA LEU A 195 3.63 5.84 3.25
C LEU A 195 4.47 4.92 2.33
N PRO A 196 5.61 4.42 2.82
CA PRO A 196 6.16 4.57 4.17
C PRO A 196 7.19 5.71 4.33
N VAL A 197 7.22 6.69 3.43
CA VAL A 197 8.05 7.89 3.58
C VAL A 197 7.33 8.88 4.49
N ARG A 198 8.06 9.41 5.46
CA ARG A 198 7.61 10.48 6.35
C ARG A 198 8.25 11.79 5.96
N ARG A 199 7.42 12.81 5.72
CA ARG A 199 7.84 14.20 5.55
C ARG A 199 7.42 15.04 6.73
N THR A 200 8.34 15.84 7.28
CA THR A 200 8.05 16.80 8.36
C THR A 200 8.68 18.15 8.08
N TYR A 201 8.14 19.19 8.71
CA TYR A 201 8.56 20.57 8.54
C TYR A 201 8.90 21.16 9.91
N GLU A 202 10.05 21.82 10.01
CA GLU A 202 10.49 22.52 11.21
C GLU A 202 11.13 23.85 10.82
N TRP A 203 10.72 24.94 11.47
CA TRP A 203 11.41 26.21 11.31
C TRP A 203 12.57 26.28 12.30
N ILE A 204 13.78 26.54 11.81
CA ILE A 204 15.00 26.63 12.61
C ILE A 204 15.51 28.07 12.60
N ASP A 205 15.58 28.66 13.79
CA ASP A 205 16.27 29.93 14.02
C ASP A 205 17.77 29.66 14.18
N ARG A 206 18.60 30.31 13.35
CA ARG A 206 20.05 30.12 13.33
C ARG A 206 20.77 31.20 14.14
N PRO A 207 22.01 30.94 14.62
CA PRO A 207 22.78 31.91 15.41
C PRO A 207 23.18 33.19 14.66
N ASP A 208 23.01 33.25 13.34
CA ASP A 208 23.28 34.41 12.49
C ASP A 208 22.02 35.24 12.19
N ASP A 209 20.98 35.09 13.01
CA ASP A 209 19.67 35.76 12.91
C ASP A 209 18.88 35.41 11.63
N THR A 210 19.31 34.39 10.88
CA THR A 210 18.53 33.82 9.77
C THR A 210 17.56 32.75 10.25
N ARG A 211 16.52 32.50 9.46
CA ARG A 211 15.52 31.46 9.72
C ARG A 211 15.35 30.62 8.48
N VAL A 212 15.34 29.30 8.63
CA VAL A 212 15.14 28.36 7.52
C VAL A 212 14.06 27.34 7.81
N LEU A 213 13.39 26.89 6.76
CA LEU A 213 12.49 25.75 6.81
C LEU A 213 13.28 24.47 6.58
N GLN A 214 13.42 23.63 7.61
CA GLN A 214 13.95 22.29 7.46
C GLN A 214 12.83 21.32 7.07
N VAL A 215 12.92 20.77 5.86
CA VAL A 215 12.07 19.68 5.39
C VAL A 215 12.80 18.36 5.62
N SER A 216 12.27 17.52 6.50
CA SER A 216 12.87 16.20 6.75
C SER A 216 12.17 15.10 5.98
N ILE A 217 12.94 14.24 5.30
CA ILE A 217 12.45 13.05 4.60
C ILE A 217 13.06 11.82 5.28
N GLY A 218 12.23 10.93 5.78
CA GLY A 218 12.71 9.73 6.47
C GLY A 218 11.72 8.59 6.50
N GLU A 219 12.03 7.58 7.31
CA GLU A 219 11.19 6.43 7.54
C GLU A 219 9.91 6.83 8.31
N TYR A 220 8.76 6.34 7.85
CA TYR A 220 7.53 6.35 8.63
C TYR A 220 7.52 5.13 9.54
N ASP A 221 8.22 5.20 10.66
CA ASP A 221 8.25 4.16 11.68
C ASP A 221 6.95 4.14 12.52
N ARG A 222 6.88 3.23 13.51
CA ARG A 222 5.72 3.13 14.42
C ARG A 222 5.40 4.44 15.12
N ARG A 223 6.37 5.30 15.43
CA ARG A 223 6.12 6.59 16.12
C ARG A 223 5.44 7.60 15.21
N GLY A 224 5.57 7.43 13.88
CA GLY A 224 4.84 8.23 12.89
C GLY A 224 3.32 8.16 13.06
N TRP A 225 2.81 7.04 13.59
CA TRP A 225 1.39 6.82 13.88
C TRP A 225 0.92 7.42 15.21
N GLY A 226 1.79 8.17 15.91
CA GLY A 226 1.52 8.63 17.27
C GLY A 226 1.51 7.49 18.29
N PRO A 227 0.88 7.68 19.47
CA PRO A 227 0.88 6.67 20.53
C PRO A 227 0.33 5.29 20.11
N GLY A 228 -0.68 5.28 19.22
CA GLY A 228 -1.31 4.05 18.73
C GLY A 228 -0.43 3.22 17.78
N GLY A 229 0.71 3.75 17.32
CA GLY A 229 1.65 3.02 16.48
C GLY A 229 2.29 1.81 17.14
N HIS A 230 2.40 1.83 18.47
CA HIS A 230 2.91 0.70 19.25
C HIS A 230 1.89 -0.44 19.35
N ASP A 231 0.61 -0.16 19.10
CA ASP A 231 -0.47 -1.15 19.12
C ASP A 231 -0.72 -1.79 17.75
N LEU A 232 -0.01 -1.34 16.69
CA LEU A 232 -0.11 -1.99 15.38
C LEU A 232 0.37 -3.43 15.48
N HIS A 233 -0.40 -4.35 14.90
CA HIS A 233 -0.08 -5.77 14.87
C HIS A 233 1.31 -6.01 14.27
N TRP A 234 1.57 -5.42 13.11
CA TRP A 234 2.82 -5.53 12.39
C TRP A 234 3.06 -4.26 11.57
N TRP A 235 4.31 -3.84 11.43
CA TRP A 235 4.67 -2.66 10.64
C TRP A 235 5.83 -2.92 9.67
N CYS A 236 5.61 -2.63 8.39
CA CYS A 236 6.49 -3.10 7.33
C CYS A 236 7.85 -2.42 7.27
N THR A 237 8.03 -1.22 7.82
CA THR A 237 9.31 -0.48 7.69
C THR A 237 10.35 -0.99 8.66
N SER A 238 9.91 -1.56 9.79
CA SER A 238 10.76 -2.23 10.77
C SER A 238 10.91 -3.73 10.48
N ALA A 239 10.14 -4.30 9.55
CA ALA A 239 10.04 -5.74 9.34
C ALA A 239 11.09 -6.28 8.36
N THR A 240 11.98 -7.17 8.82
CA THR A 240 13.00 -7.85 8.01
C THR A 240 12.39 -8.56 6.78
N SER A 241 11.18 -9.10 6.90
CA SER A 241 10.45 -9.74 5.79
C SER A 241 10.11 -8.79 4.63
N ALA A 242 10.05 -7.47 4.87
CA ALA A 242 9.84 -6.45 3.85
C ALA A 242 11.16 -5.87 3.30
N HIS A 243 12.30 -6.25 3.87
CA HIS A 243 13.62 -5.77 3.50
C HIS A 243 14.37 -6.84 2.67
N GLY A 244 14.12 -6.79 1.37
CA GLY A 244 14.72 -7.71 0.39
C GLY A 244 14.50 -7.24 -1.06
N GLY A 245 14.08 -5.98 -1.23
CA GLY A 245 13.85 -5.36 -2.51
C GLY A 245 15.13 -5.29 -3.34
N GLY A 246 14.99 -5.47 -4.66
CA GLY A 246 16.14 -5.44 -5.58
C GLY A 246 16.79 -4.05 -5.71
N GLU A 247 16.00 -2.99 -5.53
CA GLU A 247 16.44 -1.60 -5.60
C GLU A 247 16.28 -0.91 -4.24
N PRO A 248 17.14 0.06 -3.91
CA PRO A 248 17.00 0.82 -2.68
C PRO A 248 15.82 1.79 -2.77
N VAL A 249 15.30 2.22 -1.61
CA VAL A 249 14.11 3.08 -1.53
C VAL A 249 14.22 4.33 -2.41
N TYR A 250 15.37 5.03 -2.43
CA TYR A 250 15.51 6.25 -3.24
C TYR A 250 15.32 6.02 -4.75
N VAL A 251 15.52 4.79 -5.22
CA VAL A 251 15.29 4.39 -6.62
C VAL A 251 13.85 3.92 -6.81
N SER A 252 13.38 3.00 -5.97
CA SER A 252 12.04 2.41 -6.15
C SER A 252 10.90 3.38 -5.87
N TYR A 253 11.12 4.39 -5.02
CA TYR A 253 10.14 5.44 -4.65
C TYR A 253 10.44 6.78 -5.33
N ARG A 254 11.10 6.73 -6.51
CA ARG A 254 11.46 7.93 -7.27
C ARG A 254 10.28 8.88 -7.52
N PRO A 255 9.10 8.42 -7.99
CA PRO A 255 7.97 9.32 -8.24
C PRO A 255 7.51 10.06 -6.97
N GLU A 256 7.37 9.33 -5.86
CA GLU A 256 6.95 9.87 -4.58
C GLU A 256 7.98 10.87 -4.02
N LEU A 257 9.27 10.56 -4.12
CA LEU A 257 10.31 11.47 -3.66
C LEU A 257 10.36 12.75 -4.50
N ILE A 258 10.20 12.66 -5.82
CA ILE A 258 10.11 13.85 -6.69
C ILE A 258 8.89 14.69 -6.33
N GLU A 259 7.73 14.09 -6.05
CA GLU A 259 6.55 14.82 -5.59
C GLU A 259 6.79 15.51 -4.25
N LEU A 260 7.51 14.84 -3.33
CA LEU A 260 7.74 15.35 -1.98
C LEU A 260 8.74 16.51 -1.91
N MET A 261 9.74 16.53 -2.79
CA MET A 261 10.90 17.43 -2.68
C MET A 261 11.25 18.18 -3.97
N GLY A 262 10.59 17.90 -5.08
CA GLY A 262 10.94 18.43 -6.38
C GLY A 262 12.11 17.69 -7.04
N LYS A 263 12.21 17.83 -8.37
CA LYS A 263 13.18 17.10 -9.19
C LYS A 263 14.63 17.46 -8.85
N GLU A 264 14.93 18.74 -8.66
CA GLU A 264 16.31 19.22 -8.46
C GLU A 264 16.88 18.73 -7.12
N ALA A 265 16.08 18.77 -6.06
CA ALA A 265 16.46 18.21 -4.76
C ALA A 265 16.55 16.68 -4.80
N TYR A 266 15.66 15.99 -5.53
CA TYR A 266 15.75 14.55 -5.74
C TYR A 266 17.05 14.14 -6.47
N ASP A 267 17.44 14.87 -7.51
CA ASP A 267 18.69 14.60 -8.24
C ASP A 267 19.91 14.78 -7.31
N THR A 268 19.87 15.78 -6.42
CA THR A 268 20.91 16.01 -5.39
C THR A 268 20.95 14.86 -4.37
N LEU A 269 19.78 14.48 -3.85
CA LEU A 269 19.64 13.36 -2.91
C LEU A 269 20.15 12.04 -3.51
N THR A 270 19.86 11.81 -4.80
CA THR A 270 20.31 10.62 -5.53
C THR A 270 21.83 10.52 -5.52
N GLY A 271 22.54 11.60 -5.85
CA GLY A 271 24.00 11.62 -5.81
C GLY A 271 24.59 11.33 -4.42
N LEU A 272 23.92 11.81 -3.36
CA LEU A 272 24.32 11.55 -1.97
C LEU A 272 24.08 10.09 -1.56
N CYS A 273 22.96 9.50 -2.00
CA CYS A 273 22.66 8.08 -1.78
C CYS A 273 23.65 7.17 -2.52
N GLU A 274 24.00 7.50 -3.77
CA GLU A 274 24.99 6.76 -4.56
C GLU A 274 26.38 6.84 -3.93
N GLN A 275 26.82 8.01 -3.46
CA GLN A 275 28.08 8.16 -2.74
C GLN A 275 28.14 7.32 -1.48
N ARG A 276 27.04 7.26 -0.73
CA ARG A 276 26.92 6.41 0.46
C ARG A 276 27.03 4.93 0.10
N LEU A 277 26.29 4.47 -0.91
CA LEU A 277 26.32 3.08 -1.34
C LEU A 277 27.68 2.67 -1.92
N ALA A 278 28.42 3.60 -2.53
CA ALA A 278 29.77 3.38 -3.03
C ALA A 278 30.86 3.44 -1.93
N SER A 279 30.51 3.83 -0.70
CA SER A 279 31.48 3.98 0.39
C SER A 279 32.02 2.61 0.85
N LEU A 280 33.31 2.58 1.23
CA LEU A 280 34.00 1.34 1.60
C LEU A 280 33.62 0.79 2.98
N LEU A 281 32.95 1.59 3.81
CA LEU A 281 32.58 1.23 5.17
C LEU A 281 31.07 1.40 5.36
N PRO A 282 30.36 0.37 5.86
CA PRO A 282 28.96 0.51 6.23
C PRO A 282 28.82 1.61 7.29
N MET A 283 27.96 2.58 7.04
CA MET A 283 27.67 3.67 7.97
C MET A 283 26.21 3.58 8.39
N ALA A 284 25.91 3.07 9.59
CA ALA A 284 24.52 2.97 10.07
C ALA A 284 23.58 2.27 9.03
N PRO A 285 23.81 0.99 8.69
CA PRO A 285 22.89 0.24 7.83
C PRO A 285 21.52 0.10 8.50
N HIS A 286 20.46 -0.05 7.70
CA HIS A 286 19.13 -0.27 8.26
C HIS A 286 19.10 -1.65 8.94
N PRO A 287 18.68 -1.78 10.20
CA PRO A 287 18.77 -3.05 10.93
C PRO A 287 17.89 -4.15 10.31
N ALA A 288 16.83 -3.78 9.59
CA ALA A 288 15.96 -4.74 8.91
C ALA A 288 16.55 -5.25 7.58
N ASP A 289 17.57 -4.60 7.00
CA ASP A 289 18.20 -5.08 5.78
C ASP A 289 18.97 -6.40 6.01
N PRO A 290 19.05 -7.28 4.99
CA PRO A 290 19.90 -8.47 5.05
C PRO A 290 21.37 -8.09 5.27
N ALA A 291 22.07 -8.90 6.06
CA ALA A 291 23.50 -8.73 6.36
C ALA A 291 24.42 -9.04 5.17
#